data_AF-A0A108UAR4-F1
#
_entry.id   AF-A0A108UAR4-F1
#
_cell.length_a   1.000
_cell.length_b   1.000
_cell.length_c   1.000
_cell.angle_alpha   90.00
_cell.angle_beta   90.00
_cell.angle_gamma   90.00
#
_symmetry.space_group_name_H-M   'P 1'
#
loop_
_entity.id
_entity.type
_entity.pdbx_description
1 polymer ?
#
loop_
_entity_poly.entity_id
_entity_poly.type
_entity_poly.pdbx_seq_one_letter_code
_entity_poly.pdbx_strand_id
1 'polypeptide(L)' 'MTARKPPEKSRKARRPPAGPAADAEASAYAESLRRHGQLHEGQGPLPPGATHVASKNGGKPTLKRKRFSAL' A
#
# COMPACT_ATOMS: atom_id res chain seq x y z
N MET A 1 21.07 14.83 -40.37
CA MET A 1 20.10 13.89 -39.77
C MET A 1 19.51 14.54 -38.53
N THR A 2 18.23 14.88 -38.52
CA THR A 2 17.58 15.55 -37.38
C THR A 2 16.96 14.50 -36.47
N ALA A 3 17.58 14.28 -35.31
CA ALA A 3 17.07 13.38 -34.28
C ALA A 3 15.76 13.94 -33.70
N ARG A 4 14.63 13.29 -34.02
CA ARG A 4 13.33 13.61 -33.42
C ARG A 4 13.33 13.13 -31.97
N LYS A 5 13.28 14.05 -31.00
CA LYS A 5 13.10 13.72 -29.59
C LYS A 5 11.79 12.93 -29.41
N PRO A 6 11.76 11.85 -28.62
CA PRO A 6 10.52 11.14 -28.34
C PRO A 6 9.56 12.03 -27.55
N PRO A 7 8.24 11.95 -27.78
CA PRO A 7 7.27 12.72 -27.01
C PRO A 7 7.31 12.28 -25.55
N GLU A 8 7.56 13.24 -24.67
CA GLU A 8 7.54 13.10 -23.23
C GLU A 8 6.11 12.75 -22.80
N LYS A 9 5.81 11.44 -22.71
CA LYS A 9 4.53 10.96 -22.21
C LYS A 9 4.44 11.37 -20.75
N SER A 10 3.76 12.51 -20.50
CA SER A 10 3.37 12.96 -19.19
C SER A 10 2.55 11.84 -18.52
N ARG A 11 3.23 11.06 -17.69
CA ARG A 11 2.64 10.00 -16.88
C ARG A 11 1.77 10.71 -15.86
N LYS A 12 0.50 11.00 -16.22
CA LYS A 12 -0.53 11.34 -15.23
C LYS A 12 -0.49 10.22 -14.19
N ALA A 13 0.14 10.49 -13.05
CA ALA A 13 0.07 9.60 -11.90
C ALA A 13 -1.42 9.45 -11.63
N ARG A 14 -1.98 8.25 -11.84
CA ARG A 14 -3.31 7.91 -11.36
C ARG A 14 -3.30 8.19 -9.87
N ARG A 15 -3.76 9.38 -9.48
CA ARG A 15 -4.00 9.69 -8.08
C ARG A 15 -5.06 8.67 -7.64
N PRO A 16 -4.83 7.91 -6.56
CA PRO A 16 -5.87 7.06 -6.03
C PRO A 16 -7.09 7.93 -5.71
N PRO A 17 -8.31 7.41 -5.87
CA PRO A 17 -9.51 8.14 -5.50
C PRO A 17 -9.38 8.56 -4.03
N ALA A 18 -9.35 9.87 -3.78
CA ALA A 18 -9.33 10.44 -2.44
C ALA A 18 -10.78 10.75 -2.08
N GLY A 19 -11.33 10.03 -1.10
CA GLY A 19 -12.71 10.22 -0.64
C GLY A 19 -13.14 9.19 0.39
N PRO A 20 -14.26 9.41 1.10
CA PRO A 20 -14.72 8.57 2.20
C PRO A 20 -14.99 7.11 1.79
N ALA A 21 -15.33 6.86 0.53
CA ALA A 21 -15.45 5.50 -0.02
C ALA A 21 -14.11 4.75 -0.02
N ALA A 22 -13.00 5.43 -0.33
CA ALA A 22 -11.67 4.83 -0.30
C ALA A 22 -11.22 4.52 1.13
N ASP A 23 -11.63 5.33 2.10
CA ASP A 23 -11.34 5.09 3.52
C ASP A 23 -12.16 3.89 4.07
N ALA A 24 -13.41 3.73 3.61
CA ALA A 24 -14.24 2.58 3.95
C ALA A 24 -13.70 1.27 3.34
N GLU A 25 -13.29 1.29 2.06
CA GLU A 25 -12.64 0.16 1.39
C GLU A 25 -11.31 -0.20 2.07
N ALA A 26 -10.50 0.80 2.44
CA ALA A 26 -9.25 0.58 3.16
C ALA A 26 -9.48 -0.06 4.54
N SER A 27 -10.55 0.32 5.22
CA SER A 27 -10.96 -0.25 6.51
C SER A 27 -11.41 -1.71 6.35
N ALA A 28 -12.27 -2.00 5.38
CA ALA A 28 -12.72 -3.36 5.09
C ALA A 28 -11.55 -4.28 4.67
N TYR A 29 -10.63 -3.77 3.87
CA TYR A 29 -9.43 -4.50 3.48
C TYR A 29 -8.52 -4.80 4.68
N ALA A 30 -8.32 -3.83 5.58
CA ALA A 30 -7.56 -4.05 6.81
C ALA A 30 -8.23 -5.10 7.73
N GLU A 31 -9.55 -5.07 7.87
CA GLU A 31 -10.29 -6.09 8.63
C GLU A 31 -10.13 -7.48 8.04
N SER A 32 -10.23 -7.63 6.72
CA SER A 32 -10.00 -8.91 6.05
C SER A 32 -8.61 -9.46 6.38
N LEU A 33 -7.58 -8.62 6.33
CA LEU A 33 -6.21 -9.04 6.66
C LEU A 33 -6.06 -9.44 8.13
N ARG A 34 -6.73 -8.76 9.07
CA ARG A 34 -6.76 -9.17 10.48
C ARG A 34 -7.40 -10.55 10.65
N ARG A 35 -8.55 -10.78 10.01
CA ARG A 35 -9.28 -12.05 10.10
C ARG A 35 -8.46 -13.25 9.62
N HIS A 36 -7.61 -13.05 8.62
CA HIS A 36 -6.73 -14.09 8.08
C HIS A 36 -5.35 -14.16 8.75
N GLY A 37 -5.10 -13.41 9.82
CA GLY A 37 -3.78 -13.38 10.49
C GLY A 37 -2.67 -12.76 9.62
N GLN A 38 -3.04 -12.02 8.57
CA GLN A 38 -2.12 -11.43 7.61
C GLN A 38 -1.68 -9.99 7.99
N LEU A 39 -2.35 -9.39 8.97
CA LEU A 39 -2.03 -8.06 9.48
C LEU A 39 -1.27 -8.13 10.81
N HIS A 40 -0.16 -7.39 10.90
CA HIS A 40 0.56 -7.16 12.13
C HIS A 40 0.47 -5.69 12.56
N GLU A 41 0.20 -5.46 13.85
CA GLU A 41 0.19 -4.13 14.47
C GLU A 41 1.47 -3.97 15.29
N GLY A 42 2.42 -3.17 14.81
CA GLY A 42 3.69 -2.97 15.50
C GLY A 42 4.82 -2.49 14.60
N GLN A 43 5.95 -2.16 15.24
CA GLN A 43 7.24 -2.00 14.57
C GLN A 43 8.07 -3.25 14.81
N GLY A 44 8.54 -3.86 13.73
CA GLY A 44 9.37 -5.06 13.82
C GLY A 44 9.32 -5.94 12.58
N PRO A 45 10.03 -7.08 12.60
CA PRO A 45 9.87 -8.13 11.61
C PRO A 45 8.45 -8.70 11.66
N LEU A 46 7.92 -9.09 10.50
CA LEU A 46 6.59 -9.69 10.43
C LEU A 46 6.62 -11.11 11.02
N PRO A 47 5.62 -11.50 11.83
CA PRO A 47 5.47 -12.89 12.25
C PRO A 47 5.16 -13.79 11.03
N PRO A 48 5.42 -15.11 11.13
CA PRO A 48 5.08 -16.05 10.07
C PRO A 48 3.61 -15.95 9.67
N GLY A 49 3.33 -15.89 8.36
CA GLY A 49 1.98 -15.74 7.82
C GLY A 49 1.49 -14.29 7.72
N ALA A 50 2.07 -13.34 8.46
CA ALA A 50 1.77 -11.93 8.28
C ALA A 50 2.44 -11.38 7.01
N THR A 51 1.72 -10.50 6.31
CA THR A 51 2.18 -9.89 5.04
C THR A 51 2.07 -8.37 5.05
N HIS A 52 1.26 -7.82 5.95
CA HIS A 52 1.03 -6.38 6.05
C HIS A 52 1.34 -5.87 7.46
N VAL A 53 1.83 -4.64 7.54
CA VAL A 53 1.99 -3.87 8.78
C VAL A 53 0.99 -2.72 8.78
N ALA A 54 0.19 -2.60 9.83
CA ALA A 54 -0.57 -1.40 10.12
C ALA A 54 0.30 -0.40 10.89
N SER A 55 0.38 0.84 10.40
CA SER A 55 1.08 1.92 11.08
C SER A 55 0.25 3.19 11.07
N LYS A 56 0.33 4.00 12.12
CA LYS A 56 -0.28 5.34 12.16
C LYS A 56 0.76 6.34 11.70
N ASN A 57 0.53 6.98 10.55
CA ASN A 57 1.39 8.08 10.10
C ASN A 57 0.59 9.38 10.12
N GLY A 58 0.96 10.32 10.99
CA GLY A 58 0.25 11.60 11.14
C GLY A 58 -1.23 11.45 11.52
N GLY A 59 -1.58 10.45 12.33
CA GLY A 59 -2.96 10.17 12.76
C GLY A 59 -3.81 9.37 11.78
N LYS A 60 -3.34 9.14 10.54
CA LYS A 60 -4.05 8.32 9.55
C LYS A 60 -3.57 6.87 9.60
N PRO A 61 -4.50 5.89 9.65
CA PRO A 61 -4.12 4.48 9.53
C PRO A 61 -3.56 4.24 8.13
N THR A 62 -2.37 3.66 8.06
CA THR A 62 -1.72 3.30 6.82
C THR A 62 -1.35 1.82 6.86
N LEU A 63 -1.52 1.16 5.72
CA LEU A 63 -1.27 -0.25 5.55
C LEU A 63 -0.12 -0.45 4.57
N LYS A 64 0.96 -1.10 5.00
CA LYS A 64 2.12 -1.38 4.15
C LYS A 64 2.31 -2.87 4.00
N ARG A 65 2.32 -3.36 2.75
CA ARG A 65 2.70 -4.76 2.45
C ARG A 65 4.22 -4.90 2.54
N LYS A 66 4.71 -5.79 3.39
CA LYS A 66 6.12 -6.19 3.42
C LYS A 66 6.25 -7.46 2.58
N ARG A 67 7.25 -7.48 1.71
CA ARG A 67 7.62 -8.70 0.97
C ARG A 67 8.81 -9.31 1.69
N PHE A 68 8.75 -10.60 1.97
CA PHE A 68 9.96 -11.35 2.26
C PHE A 68 10.77 -11.38 0.96
N SER A 69 12.07 -11.06 1.01
CA SER A 69 12.94 -11.28 -0.14
C SER A 69 12.93 -12.78 -0.42
N ALA A 70 12.52 -13.16 -1.64
CA ALA A 70 12.80 -14.49 -2.13
C ALA A 70 14.33 -14.59 -2.20
N LEU A 71 14.90 -15.50 -1.40
CA LEU A 71 16.31 -15.87 -1.47
C LEU A 71 16.66 -16.39 -2.86
#